data_AF-A0A1I2Z2V1-F1
#
_entry.id   AF-A0A1I2Z2V1-F1
#
_cell.length_a   1.000
_cell.length_b   1.000
_cell.length_c   1.000
_cell.angle_alpha   90.00
_cell.angle_beta   90.00
_cell.angle_gamma   90.00
#
_symmetry.space_group_name_H-M   'P 1'
#
loop_
_entity.id
_entity.type
_entity.pdbx_description
1 polymer ?
#
loop_
_entity_poly.entity_id
_entity_poly.type
_entity_poly.pdbx_seq_one_letter_code
_entity_poly.pdbx_strand_id
1 'polypeptide(L)'
;MKAKPNRESIQGSSSNSQAVQPLMPVDCWRSAAMGITAYVFEESETSIRESGLVPEWVHYPSEPGNGVAVPAHHIFPNYLKLLRLESGRLRLVVDARAVLRSDQLFQHFFGALTADDSLSLVRGESA
;
A
#
# COMPACT_ATOMS: atom_id res chain seq x y z
N MET A 1 23.53 23.20 52.38
CA MET A 1 22.28 22.57 51.89
C MET A 1 21.77 23.36 50.69
N LYS A 2 21.67 22.75 49.51
CA LYS A 2 20.63 22.95 48.47
C LYS A 2 20.76 21.80 47.47
N ALA A 3 19.76 20.91 47.48
CA ALA A 3 19.72 19.72 46.63
C ALA A 3 19.50 20.11 45.17
N LYS A 4 20.25 19.50 44.25
CA LYS A 4 19.96 19.56 42.81
C LYS A 4 18.87 18.52 42.49
N PRO A 5 17.93 18.83 41.58
CA PRO A 5 16.80 17.95 41.30
C PRO A 5 17.27 16.70 40.56
N ASN A 6 16.70 15.57 40.99
CA ASN A 6 16.90 14.25 40.43
C ASN A 6 16.36 14.23 39.00
N ARG A 7 17.20 13.90 38.01
CA ARG A 7 16.76 13.68 36.63
C ARG A 7 16.12 12.30 36.59
N GLU A 8 14.79 12.27 36.67
CA GLU A 8 14.05 11.04 36.46
C GLU A 8 14.36 10.52 35.04
N SER A 9 14.76 9.25 34.99
CA SER A 9 14.98 8.49 33.76
C SER A 9 13.65 8.43 33.00
N ILE A 10 13.54 9.19 31.91
CA ILE A 10 12.55 8.91 30.88
C ILE A 10 12.95 7.58 30.27
N GLN A 11 12.36 6.52 30.82
CA GLN A 11 12.39 5.19 30.24
C GLN A 11 11.51 5.28 29.00
N GLY A 12 12.11 5.74 27.90
CA GLY A 12 11.49 5.69 26.59
C GLY A 12 11.17 4.23 26.33
N SER A 13 9.88 3.90 26.33
CA SER A 13 9.38 2.64 25.83
C SER A 13 10.04 2.41 24.48
N SER A 14 10.86 1.37 24.40
CA SER A 14 11.39 0.83 23.15
C SER A 14 10.19 0.36 22.33
N SER A 15 9.60 1.30 21.59
CA SER A 15 8.76 1.00 20.45
C SER A 15 9.66 0.26 19.48
N ASN A 16 9.59 -1.07 19.50
CA ASN A 16 10.03 -1.91 18.40
C ASN A 16 9.22 -1.47 17.19
N SER A 17 9.72 -0.43 16.51
CA SER A 17 9.34 -0.13 15.14
C SER A 17 9.90 -1.28 14.31
N GLN A 18 9.15 -2.38 14.23
CA GLN A 18 9.30 -3.28 13.10
C GLN A 18 9.04 -2.40 11.88
N ALA A 19 10.12 -2.02 11.19
CA ALA A 19 10.01 -1.28 9.97
C ALA A 19 9.13 -2.11 9.03
N VAL A 20 7.92 -1.60 8.77
CA VAL A 20 7.00 -2.20 7.80
C VAL A 20 7.75 -2.25 6.48
N GLN A 21 8.12 -3.44 6.05
CA GLN A 21 8.71 -3.58 4.73
C GLN A 21 7.60 -3.37 3.71
N PRO A 22 7.73 -2.40 2.78
CA PRO A 22 6.72 -2.14 1.79
C PRO A 22 6.53 -3.39 0.92
N LEU A 23 5.29 -3.74 0.65
CA LEU A 23 4.99 -4.81 -0.31
C LEU A 23 5.63 -4.46 -1.65
N MET A 24 6.42 -5.37 -2.20
CA MET A 24 6.98 -5.22 -3.53
C MET A 24 6.11 -5.97 -4.55
N PRO A 25 5.70 -5.32 -5.65
CA PRO A 25 4.92 -5.99 -6.67
C PRO A 25 5.79 -7.07 -7.33
N VAL A 26 5.20 -8.25 -7.49
CA VAL A 26 5.79 -9.35 -8.26
C VAL A 26 5.73 -8.99 -9.75
N ASP A 27 4.57 -8.49 -10.21
CA ASP A 27 4.35 -8.11 -11.60
C ASP A 27 3.35 -6.95 -11.74
N CYS A 28 3.41 -6.26 -12.88
CA CYS A 28 2.40 -5.30 -13.33
C CYS A 28 1.78 -5.79 -14.64
N TRP A 29 0.46 -5.76 -14.74
CA TRP A 29 -0.25 -6.19 -15.96
C TRP A 29 -1.48 -5.35 -16.26
N ARG A 30 -1.88 -5.32 -17.52
CA ARG A 30 -3.08 -4.61 -18.00
C ARG A 30 -4.13 -5.60 -18.44
N SER A 31 -5.32 -5.52 -17.87
CA SER A 31 -6.45 -6.36 -18.26
C SER A 31 -7.20 -5.73 -19.42
N ALA A 32 -7.26 -6.41 -20.58
CA ALA A 32 -8.07 -5.96 -21.72
C ALA A 32 -9.58 -6.01 -21.42
N ALA A 33 -10.03 -6.98 -20.62
CA ALA A 33 -11.44 -7.15 -20.27
C ALA A 33 -11.94 -6.15 -19.22
N MET A 34 -11.05 -5.65 -18.36
CA MET A 34 -11.40 -4.71 -17.28
C MET A 34 -10.91 -3.29 -17.55
N GLY A 35 -10.05 -3.07 -18.55
CA GLY A 35 -9.46 -1.77 -18.87
C GLY A 35 -8.50 -1.20 -17.81
N ILE A 36 -8.16 -1.98 -16.78
CA ILE A 36 -7.32 -1.54 -15.66
C ILE A 36 -5.88 -1.99 -15.80
N THR A 37 -4.97 -1.17 -15.27
CA THR A 37 -3.60 -1.57 -14.93
C THR A 37 -3.59 -2.02 -13.48
N ALA A 38 -3.04 -3.20 -13.19
CA ALA A 38 -3.04 -3.79 -11.86
C ALA A 38 -1.64 -4.26 -11.46
N TYR A 39 -1.34 -4.12 -10.17
CA TYR A 39 -0.20 -4.77 -9.53
C TYR A 39 -0.62 -6.13 -8.98
N VAL A 40 0.32 -7.07 -9.01
CA VAL A 40 0.20 -8.37 -8.37
C VAL A 40 1.24 -8.47 -7.28
N PHE A 41 0.78 -8.70 -6.05
CA PHE A 41 1.62 -9.01 -4.91
C PHE A 41 1.37 -10.47 -4.55
N GLU A 42 2.44 -11.22 -4.32
CA GLU A 42 2.34 -12.50 -3.62
C GLU A 42 3.12 -12.37 -2.34
N GLU A 43 2.41 -12.39 -1.20
CA GLU A 43 3.04 -12.21 0.10
C GLU A 43 2.36 -12.99 1.22
N SER A 44 2.99 -12.98 2.39
CA SER A 44 2.35 -13.47 3.62
C SER A 44 1.07 -12.69 3.91
N GLU A 45 0.12 -13.33 4.60
CA GLU A 45 -1.12 -12.64 5.01
C GLU A 45 -0.84 -11.41 5.88
N THR A 46 0.12 -11.51 6.79
CA THR A 46 0.55 -10.43 7.66
C THR A 46 1.02 -9.22 6.86
N SER A 47 1.91 -9.42 5.89
CA SER A 47 2.41 -8.36 5.03
C SER A 47 1.29 -7.72 4.18
N ILE A 48 0.36 -8.53 3.65
CA ILE A 48 -0.79 -8.00 2.91
C ILE A 48 -1.71 -7.17 3.81
N ARG A 49 -1.92 -7.58 5.07
CA ARG A 49 -2.72 -6.80 6.03
C ARG A 49 -2.04 -5.47 6.39
N GLU A 50 -0.75 -5.52 6.71
CA GLU A 50 0.04 -4.34 7.10
C GLU A 50 0.14 -3.30 5.98
N SER A 51 0.02 -3.72 4.73
CA SER A 51 0.05 -2.80 3.58
C SER A 51 -1.11 -1.81 3.50
N GLY A 52 -2.24 -2.12 4.14
CA GLY A 52 -3.47 -1.32 4.02
C GLY A 52 -4.10 -1.30 2.62
N LEU A 53 -3.62 -2.11 1.66
CA LEU A 53 -4.16 -2.16 0.29
C LEU A 53 -5.50 -2.88 0.19
N VAL A 54 -5.81 -3.72 1.19
CA VAL A 54 -7.06 -4.47 1.28
C VAL A 54 -7.99 -3.76 2.28
N PRO A 55 -9.19 -3.35 1.86
CA PRO A 55 -10.14 -2.72 2.78
C PRO A 55 -10.51 -3.64 3.96
N GLU A 56 -10.70 -3.07 5.15
CA GLU A 56 -10.94 -3.84 6.39
C GLU A 56 -12.18 -4.74 6.34
N TRP A 57 -13.18 -4.40 5.52
CA TRP A 57 -14.41 -5.17 5.35
C TRP A 57 -14.26 -6.37 4.41
N VAL A 58 -13.13 -6.50 3.71
CA VAL A 58 -12.86 -7.64 2.82
C VAL A 58 -12.34 -8.82 3.65
N HIS A 59 -13.05 -9.94 3.57
CA HIS A 59 -12.66 -11.17 4.24
C HIS A 59 -11.52 -11.86 3.49
N TYR A 60 -10.52 -12.32 4.24
CA TYR A 60 -9.37 -13.02 3.68
C TYR A 60 -9.71 -14.50 3.46
N PRO A 61 -9.41 -15.08 2.29
CA PRO A 61 -9.66 -16.50 2.04
C PRO A 61 -8.82 -17.36 2.98
N SER A 62 -9.46 -18.33 3.65
CA SER A 62 -8.82 -19.22 4.62
C SER A 62 -8.22 -20.49 4.02
N GLU A 63 -8.79 -20.98 2.92
CA GLU A 63 -8.37 -22.24 2.28
C GLU A 63 -7.62 -21.98 0.97
N PRO A 64 -6.60 -22.81 0.63
CA PRO A 64 -5.96 -22.79 -0.69
C PRO A 64 -6.95 -22.92 -1.84
N GLY A 65 -6.69 -22.22 -2.94
CA GLY A 65 -7.54 -22.21 -4.13
C GLY A 65 -8.76 -21.29 -4.02
N ASN A 66 -9.16 -20.91 -2.81
CA ASN A 66 -10.26 -19.97 -2.59
C ASN A 66 -9.82 -18.52 -2.73
N GLY A 67 -10.74 -17.67 -3.20
CA GLY A 67 -10.48 -16.26 -3.39
C GLY A 67 -11.73 -15.40 -3.34
N VAL A 68 -11.51 -14.11 -3.12
CA VAL A 68 -12.54 -13.07 -3.15
C VAL A 68 -12.18 -12.07 -4.24
N ALA A 69 -13.17 -11.67 -5.03
CA ALA A 69 -13.03 -10.60 -6.01
C ALA A 69 -14.00 -9.48 -5.64
N VAL A 70 -13.46 -8.28 -5.53
CA VAL A 70 -14.19 -7.06 -5.23
C VAL A 70 -14.20 -6.21 -6.51
N PRO A 71 -15.36 -6.07 -7.18
CA PRO A 71 -15.48 -5.16 -8.30
C PRO A 71 -15.36 -3.70 -7.81
N ALA A 72 -14.94 -2.80 -8.70
CA ALA A 72 -14.91 -1.38 -8.40
C ALA A 72 -16.33 -0.90 -8.04
N HIS A 73 -16.45 -0.22 -6.91
CA HIS A 73 -17.73 0.25 -6.36
C HIS A 73 -17.56 1.65 -5.74
N HIS A 74 -18.64 2.37 -5.45
CA HIS A 74 -18.53 3.75 -4.94
C HIS A 74 -17.78 3.85 -3.60
N ILE A 75 -17.85 2.81 -2.75
CA ILE A 75 -17.14 2.74 -1.45
C ILE A 75 -15.66 2.40 -1.64
N PHE A 76 -15.33 1.62 -2.68
CA PHE A 76 -13.96 1.26 -3.04
C PHE A 76 -13.84 1.28 -4.57
N PRO A 77 -13.46 2.43 -5.16
CA PRO A 77 -13.55 2.65 -6.60
C PRO A 77 -12.40 2.00 -7.37
N ASN A 78 -11.96 0.83 -6.95
CA ASN A 78 -10.88 0.06 -7.54
C ASN A 78 -11.26 -1.41 -7.57
N TYR A 79 -10.77 -2.12 -8.58
CA TYR A 79 -10.83 -3.56 -8.58
C TYR A 79 -9.79 -4.15 -7.61
N LEU A 80 -10.19 -5.20 -6.91
CA LEU A 80 -9.31 -6.00 -6.07
C LEU A 80 -9.67 -7.49 -6.20
N LYS A 81 -8.67 -8.35 -6.17
CA LYS A 81 -8.84 -9.80 -6.04
C LYS A 81 -7.80 -10.37 -5.10
N LEU A 82 -8.24 -11.19 -4.16
CA LEU A 82 -7.43 -11.93 -3.20
C LEU A 82 -7.60 -13.41 -3.46
N LEU A 83 -6.50 -14.14 -3.56
CA LEU A 83 -6.47 -15.60 -3.74
C LEU A 83 -5.49 -16.20 -2.75
N ARG A 84 -5.89 -17.25 -2.03
CA ARG A 84 -4.94 -18.03 -1.22
C ARG A 84 -4.30 -19.11 -2.08
N LEU A 85 -2.98 -19.07 -2.14
CA LEU A 85 -2.19 -20.01 -2.91
C LEU A 85 -1.95 -21.30 -2.10
N GLU A 86 -1.65 -22.40 -2.79
CA GLU A 86 -1.25 -23.68 -2.17
C GLU A 86 -0.05 -23.54 -1.22
N SER A 87 0.82 -22.56 -1.46
CA SER A 87 1.94 -22.23 -0.59
C SER A 87 1.54 -21.63 0.76
N GLY A 88 0.25 -21.32 0.97
CA GLY A 88 -0.23 -20.59 2.15
C GLY A 88 -0.01 -19.07 2.07
N ARG A 89 0.61 -18.56 1.00
CA ARG A 89 0.71 -17.11 0.71
C ARG A 89 -0.58 -16.61 0.06
N LEU A 90 -0.74 -15.29 0.03
CA LEU A 90 -1.83 -14.61 -0.66
C LEU A 90 -1.32 -13.96 -1.93
N ARG A 91 -2.07 -14.13 -3.01
CA ARG A 91 -1.95 -13.32 -4.22
C ARG A 91 -3.00 -12.21 -4.18
N LEU A 92 -2.54 -10.96 -4.05
CA LEU A 92 -3.35 -9.76 -4.17
C LEU A 92 -3.16 -9.18 -5.58
N VAL A 93 -4.25 -9.09 -6.34
CA VAL A 93 -4.32 -8.33 -7.58
C VAL A 93 -5.12 -7.07 -7.31
N VAL A 94 -4.53 -5.90 -7.53
CA VAL A 94 -5.17 -4.63 -7.18
C VAL A 94 -4.88 -3.57 -8.23
N ASP A 95 -5.89 -2.75 -8.53
CA ASP A 95 -5.76 -1.59 -9.43
C ASP A 95 -4.59 -0.69 -9.00
N ALA A 96 -3.74 -0.30 -9.95
CA ALA A 96 -2.59 0.55 -9.70
C ALA A 96 -2.99 1.87 -9.00
N ARG A 97 -4.18 2.41 -9.29
CA ARG A 97 -4.68 3.63 -8.65
C ARG A 97 -4.97 3.47 -7.16
N ALA A 98 -5.24 2.25 -6.70
CA ALA A 98 -5.38 1.98 -5.26
C ALA A 98 -4.00 2.01 -4.59
N VAL A 99 -3.01 1.37 -5.22
CA VAL A 99 -1.63 1.33 -4.72
C VAL A 99 -1.03 2.73 -4.65
N LEU A 100 -1.13 3.49 -5.73
CA LEU A 100 -0.63 4.86 -5.78
C LEU A 100 -1.31 5.76 -4.75
N ARG A 101 -2.59 5.55 -4.43
CA ARG A 101 -3.28 6.33 -3.39
C ARG A 101 -2.77 6.01 -1.99
N SER A 102 -2.44 4.75 -1.73
CA SER A 102 -1.86 4.33 -0.45
C SER A 102 -0.40 4.76 -0.31
N ASP A 103 0.31 4.97 -1.41
CA ASP A 103 1.65 5.54 -1.42
C ASP A 103 1.61 7.06 -1.20
N GLN A 104 1.43 7.46 0.06
CA GLN A 104 1.38 8.86 0.46
C GLN A 104 2.67 9.62 0.11
N LEU A 105 3.83 8.95 0.11
CA LEU A 105 5.10 9.56 -0.25
C LEU A 105 5.14 9.88 -1.74
N PHE A 106 4.71 8.94 -2.59
CA PHE A 106 4.58 9.19 -4.02
C PHE A 106 3.53 10.25 -4.32
N GLN A 107 2.36 10.23 -3.67
CA GLN A 107 1.33 11.26 -3.85
C GLN A 107 1.83 12.64 -3.42
N HIS A 108 2.54 12.74 -2.30
CA HIS A 108 3.12 13.99 -1.84
C HIS A 108 4.19 14.50 -2.82
N PHE A 109 5.09 13.63 -3.26
CA PHE A 109 6.11 13.96 -4.26
C PHE A 109 5.50 14.43 -5.58
N PHE A 110 4.51 13.69 -6.10
CA PHE A 110 3.83 14.02 -7.34
C PHE A 110 3.03 15.32 -7.20
N GLY A 111 2.34 15.50 -6.08
CA GLY A 111 1.65 16.74 -5.74
C GLY A 111 2.60 17.93 -5.73
N ALA A 112 3.77 17.79 -5.07
CA ALA A 112 4.79 18.83 -5.06
C ALA A 112 5.34 19.14 -6.46
N LEU A 113 5.61 18.12 -7.28
CA LEU A 113 6.02 18.28 -8.68
C LEU A 113 4.98 19.03 -9.52
N THR A 114 3.69 18.72 -9.35
CA THR A 114 2.61 19.39 -10.10
C THR A 114 2.30 20.80 -9.61
N ALA A 115 2.66 21.13 -8.37
CA ALA A 115 2.47 22.45 -7.79
C ALA A 115 3.67 23.38 -8.06
N ASP A 116 4.80 22.83 -8.51
CA ASP A 116 5.98 23.57 -8.91
C ASP A 116 5.76 24.16 -10.31
N ASP A 117 5.38 25.44 -10.34
CA ASP A 117 5.16 26.22 -11.57
C ASP A 117 6.45 26.51 -12.34
N SER A 118 7.61 26.25 -11.73
CA SER A 118 8.93 26.34 -12.39
C SER A 118 9.37 25.03 -13.06
N LEU A 119 8.52 24.00 -13.02
CA LEU A 119 8.80 22.67 -13.54
C LEU A 119 7.82 22.26 -14.64
N SER A 120 8.30 22.26 -15.88
CA SER A 120 7.56 21.70 -17.00
C SER A 120 7.76 20.17 -17.02
N LEU A 121 6.70 19.43 -16.71
CA LEU A 121 6.65 17.97 -16.78
C LEU A 121 6.34 17.46 -18.19
N VAL A 122 6.06 18.35 -19.14
CA VAL A 122 5.80 18.04 -20.54
C VAL A 122 7.07 18.24 -21.34
N ARG A 123 7.53 17.17 -21.99
CA ARG A 123 8.74 17.20 -22.80
C ARG A 123 8.60 18.23 -23.93
N GLY A 124 9.36 19.33 -23.84
CA GLY A 124 9.43 20.37 -24.86
C GLY A 124 8.74 21.68 -24.51
N GLU A 125 8.06 21.77 -23.37
CA GLU A 125 7.52 23.04 -22.86
C GLU A 125 8.56 23.70 -21.94
N SER A 126 8.76 25.01 -22.08
CA SER A 126 9.48 25.80 -21.07
C SER A 126 8.56 25.99 -19.87
N ALA A 127 9.11 25.82 -18.66
CA ALA A 127 8.45 26.21 -17.43
C ALA A 127 8.18 27.72 -17.42
#